data_AF-A0A7Y2YVC0-F1
#
_entry.id   AF-A0A7Y2YVC0-F1
#
_cell.length_a   1.000
_cell.length_b   1.000
_cell.length_c   1.000
_cell.angle_alpha   90.00
_cell.angle_beta   90.00
_cell.angle_gamma   90.00
#
_symmetry.space_group_name_H-M   'P 1'
#
loop_
_entity.id
_entity.type
_entity.pdbx_description
1 polymer ?
#
loop_
_entity_poly.entity_id
_entity_poly.type
_entity_poly.pdbx_seq_one_letter_code
_entity_poly.pdbx_strand_id
1 'polypeptide(L)'
;MIDQPVQLAAVFLGLVLLSVWLDARYAWARKISPVVLILFFAGLVSNVGFITDRSPFYEELAGFTVPFAVCLILFTVNLADLKRTGGPLLAAFAIACVGTVIGVLTAGVLVDSQLARVLGDETWKLAGPFTGTYTGGSLNFFALWDGLEIGNPDLFAAANAVDNLTLFPLFAVWVLIPGWLGKYFPAGERWGTIGAIDEIGEPEAPTEFRMLDVVALSF
;
A
#
# COMPACT_ATOMS: atom_id res chain seq x y z
N MET A 1 -0.22 10.39 -25.67
CA MET A 1 0.05 9.54 -24.51
C MET A 1 1.45 9.00 -24.64
N ILE A 2 2.30 9.23 -23.65
CA ILE A 2 3.69 8.77 -23.63
C ILE A 2 3.70 7.25 -23.39
N ASP A 3 4.38 6.51 -24.26
CA ASP A 3 4.52 5.04 -24.19
C ASP A 3 5.98 4.56 -24.15
N GLN A 4 6.92 5.40 -24.60
CA GLN A 4 8.34 5.06 -24.68
C GLN A 4 8.94 4.89 -23.28
N PRO A 5 9.65 3.77 -23.01
CA PRO A 5 10.20 3.47 -21.68
C PRO A 5 11.05 4.60 -21.09
N VAL A 6 11.92 5.22 -21.90
CA VAL A 6 12.80 6.30 -21.45
C VAL A 6 12.00 7.55 -21.05
N GLN A 7 10.93 7.85 -21.78
CA GLN A 7 10.08 9.01 -21.48
C GLN A 7 9.24 8.75 -20.23
N LEU A 8 8.72 7.52 -20.05
CA LEU A 8 8.04 7.10 -18.84
C LEU A 8 8.94 7.18 -17.62
N ALA A 9 10.19 6.70 -17.72
CA ALA A 9 11.19 6.82 -16.67
C ALA A 9 11.49 8.29 -16.32
N ALA A 10 11.63 9.16 -17.33
CA ALA A 10 11.83 10.59 -17.11
C ALA A 10 10.63 11.25 -16.40
N VAL A 11 9.40 10.87 -16.74
CA VAL A 11 8.20 11.34 -16.05
C VAL A 11 8.19 10.87 -14.60
N PHE A 12 8.45 9.58 -14.34
CA PHE A 12 8.48 9.03 -12.98
C PHE A 12 9.55 9.71 -12.12
N LEU A 13 10.76 9.89 -12.65
CA LEU A 13 11.81 10.64 -11.98
C LEU A 13 11.38 12.09 -11.70
N GLY A 14 10.74 12.75 -12.67
CA GLY A 14 10.20 14.10 -12.49
C GLY A 14 9.14 14.18 -11.39
N LEU A 15 8.25 13.19 -11.28
CA LEU A 15 7.25 13.11 -10.22
C LEU A 15 7.88 12.89 -8.84
N VAL A 16 8.89 12.02 -8.75
CA VAL A 16 9.65 11.82 -7.51
C VAL A 16 10.32 13.12 -7.08
N LEU A 17 11.06 13.77 -7.99
CA LEU A 17 11.74 15.04 -7.71
C LEU A 17 10.75 16.15 -7.33
N LEU A 18 9.59 16.22 -7.99
CA LEU A 18 8.53 17.17 -7.65
C LEU A 18 8.00 16.94 -6.23
N SER A 19 7.70 15.70 -5.87
CA SER A 19 7.18 15.36 -4.54
C SER A 19 8.18 15.67 -3.43
N VAL A 20 9.47 15.34 -3.64
CA VAL A 20 10.55 15.68 -2.70
C VAL A 20 10.73 17.20 -2.58
N TRP A 21 10.68 17.92 -3.72
CA TRP A 21 10.77 19.38 -3.70
C TRP A 21 9.58 20.03 -2.97
N LEU A 22 8.37 19.50 -3.16
CA LEU A 22 7.17 19.97 -2.46
C LEU A 22 7.29 19.74 -0.96
N ASP A 23 7.73 18.55 -0.54
CA ASP A 23 7.99 18.19 0.85
C ASP A 23 8.99 19.16 1.49
N ALA A 24 10.13 19.40 0.85
CA ALA A 24 11.15 20.32 1.37
C ALA A 24 10.65 21.78 1.45
N ARG A 25 9.77 22.22 0.55
CA ARG A 25 9.40 23.64 0.40
C ARG A 25 8.13 24.05 1.15
N TYR A 26 7.16 23.15 1.32
CA TYR A 26 5.82 23.48 1.80
C TYR A 26 5.42 22.73 3.07
N ALA A 27 5.00 23.48 4.09
CA ALA A 27 4.60 22.91 5.39
C ALA A 27 3.37 21.99 5.34
N TRP A 28 2.48 22.16 4.35
CA TRP A 28 1.34 21.26 4.15
C TRP A 28 1.77 19.94 3.49
N ALA A 29 2.74 19.99 2.58
CA ALA A 29 3.27 18.81 1.90
C ALA A 29 4.02 17.92 2.89
N ARG A 30 4.78 18.48 3.84
CA ARG A 30 5.42 17.72 4.93
C ARG A 30 4.48 16.88 5.81
N LYS A 31 3.19 17.22 5.84
CA LYS A 31 2.18 16.43 6.57
C LYS A 31 1.71 15.21 5.77
N ILE A 32 2.04 15.15 4.49
CA ILE A 32 1.62 14.13 3.53
C ILE A 32 2.90 13.45 3.05
N SER A 33 3.05 12.15 3.31
CA SER A 33 4.25 11.42 2.85
C SER A 33 4.52 11.67 1.36
N PRO A 34 5.79 11.87 0.94
CA PRO A 34 6.17 12.02 -0.46
C PRO A 34 5.62 10.89 -1.36
N VAL A 35 5.51 9.68 -0.82
CA VAL A 35 4.93 8.51 -1.50
C VAL A 35 3.47 8.77 -1.89
N VAL A 36 2.68 9.35 -0.98
CA VAL A 36 1.26 9.68 -1.24
C VAL A 36 1.14 10.75 -2.33
N LEU A 37 2.05 11.73 -2.34
CA LEU A 37 2.11 12.76 -3.39
C LEU A 37 2.46 12.14 -4.75
N ILE A 38 3.44 11.23 -4.79
CA ILE A 38 3.82 10.50 -6.02
C ILE A 38 2.61 9.73 -6.56
N LEU A 39 1.92 8.96 -5.72
CA LEU A 39 0.74 8.20 -6.13
C LEU A 39 -0.36 9.11 -6.67
N PHE A 40 -0.62 10.23 -6.00
CA PHE A 40 -1.61 11.21 -6.43
C PHE A 40 -1.26 11.82 -7.80
N PHE A 41 -0.03 12.32 -7.99
CA PHE A 41 0.38 12.92 -9.25
C PHE A 41 0.49 11.90 -10.38
N ALA A 42 0.99 10.70 -10.12
CA ALA A 42 1.03 9.62 -11.11
C ALA A 42 -0.38 9.24 -11.57
N GLY A 43 -1.32 9.10 -10.63
CA GLY A 43 -2.73 8.89 -10.92
C GLY A 43 -3.33 10.02 -11.75
N LEU A 44 -3.07 11.28 -11.37
CA LEU A 44 -3.56 12.45 -12.11
C LEU A 44 -3.02 12.49 -13.55
N VAL A 45 -1.71 12.33 -13.73
CA VAL A 45 -1.05 12.37 -15.03
C VAL A 45 -1.50 11.21 -15.94
N SER A 46 -1.75 10.03 -15.37
CA SER A 46 -2.34 8.89 -16.08
C SER A 46 -3.78 9.18 -16.52
N ASN A 47 -4.63 9.69 -15.61
CA ASN A 47 -6.04 9.97 -15.90
C ASN A 47 -6.25 11.11 -16.90
N VAL A 48 -5.34 12.09 -16.97
CA VAL A 48 -5.36 13.15 -17.98
C VAL A 48 -4.89 12.64 -19.37
N GLY A 49 -4.40 11.40 -19.46
CA GLY A 49 -3.94 10.78 -20.70
C GLY A 49 -2.52 11.19 -21.12
N PHE A 50 -1.74 11.74 -20.18
CA PHE A 50 -0.36 12.16 -20.45
C PHE A 50 0.58 10.95 -20.55
N ILE A 51 0.49 10.00 -19.61
CA ILE A 51 1.17 8.70 -19.67
C ILE A 51 0.18 7.57 -19.95
N THR A 52 0.67 6.46 -20.51
CA THR A 52 -0.13 5.25 -20.73
C THR A 52 -0.50 4.55 -19.43
N ASP A 53 -1.68 3.94 -19.35
CA ASP A 53 -2.12 3.08 -18.24
C ASP A 53 -1.50 1.67 -18.35
N ARG A 54 -1.05 1.28 -19.55
CA ARG A 54 -0.44 -0.02 -19.84
C ARG A 54 0.84 0.12 -20.64
N SER A 55 1.94 -0.46 -20.13
CA SER A 55 3.23 -0.54 -20.81
C SER A 55 4.02 -1.75 -20.32
N PRO A 56 4.70 -2.51 -21.21
CA PRO A 56 5.63 -3.57 -20.80
C PRO A 56 6.72 -3.07 -19.84
N PHE A 57 7.09 -1.79 -19.96
CA PHE A 57 8.05 -1.15 -19.05
C PHE A 57 7.58 -1.18 -17.59
N TYR A 58 6.27 -1.08 -17.33
CA TYR A 58 5.73 -1.13 -15.96
C TYR A 58 5.91 -2.51 -15.33
N GLU A 59 5.70 -3.57 -16.12
CA GLU A 59 5.88 -4.95 -15.68
C GLU A 59 7.35 -5.27 -15.43
N GLU A 60 8.26 -4.84 -16.31
CA GLU A 60 9.70 -4.99 -16.14
C GLU A 60 10.20 -4.25 -14.90
N LEU A 61 9.76 -3.00 -14.72
CA LEU A 61 10.13 -2.18 -13.57
C LEU A 61 9.65 -2.83 -12.27
N ALA A 62 8.39 -3.27 -12.22
CA ALA A 62 7.83 -3.93 -11.04
C ALA A 62 8.52 -5.27 -10.75
N GLY A 63 8.78 -6.08 -11.78
CA GLY A 63 9.33 -7.43 -11.66
C GLY A 63 10.74 -7.48 -11.06
N PHE A 64 11.59 -6.50 -11.36
CA PHE A 64 12.94 -6.44 -10.78
C PHE A 64 13.04 -5.48 -9.59
N THR A 65 12.48 -4.27 -9.72
CA THR A 65 12.72 -3.19 -8.74
C THR A 65 12.05 -3.46 -7.41
N VAL A 66 10.83 -4.04 -7.40
CA VAL A 66 10.11 -4.30 -6.15
C VAL A 66 10.83 -5.37 -5.31
N PRO A 67 11.18 -6.57 -5.84
CA PRO A 67 11.96 -7.54 -5.07
C PRO A 67 13.32 -6.98 -4.63
N PHE A 68 13.99 -6.20 -5.49
CA PHE A 68 15.27 -5.60 -5.16
C PHE A 68 15.16 -4.59 -3.99
N ALA A 69 14.15 -3.72 -4.01
CA ALA A 69 13.86 -2.79 -2.92
C ALA A 69 13.58 -3.56 -1.61
N VAL A 70 12.81 -4.65 -1.66
CA VAL A 70 12.57 -5.52 -0.49
C VAL A 70 13.89 -6.08 0.04
N CYS A 71 14.80 -6.56 -0.82
CA CYS A 71 16.12 -7.03 -0.40
C CYS A 71 16.95 -5.94 0.28
N LEU A 72 16.94 -4.72 -0.27
CA LEU A 72 17.65 -3.58 0.34
C LEU A 72 17.09 -3.23 1.71
N ILE A 73 15.75 -3.21 1.86
CA ILE A 73 15.09 -3.01 3.15
C ILE A 73 15.54 -4.09 4.14
N LEU A 74 15.50 -5.36 3.74
CA LEU A 74 15.92 -6.48 4.60
C LEU A 74 17.39 -6.41 5.03
N PHE A 75 18.29 -5.87 4.19
CA PHE A 75 19.69 -5.66 4.58
C PHE A 75 19.87 -4.59 5.65
N THR A 76 18.93 -3.64 5.78
CA THR A 76 18.96 -2.63 6.85
C THR A 76 18.38 -3.15 8.17
N VAL A 77 17.65 -4.28 8.15
CA VAL A 77 16.99 -4.83 9.34
C VAL A 77 17.99 -5.52 10.27
N ASN A 78 18.01 -5.07 11.52
CA ASN A 78 18.74 -5.74 12.59
C ASN A 78 17.99 -7.00 13.08
N LEU A 79 18.63 -8.17 12.96
CA LEU A 79 18.04 -9.45 13.40
C LEU A 79 17.75 -9.50 14.91
N ALA A 80 18.47 -8.76 15.73
CA ALA A 80 18.20 -8.69 17.17
C ALA A 80 16.86 -7.99 17.46
N ASP A 81 16.59 -6.89 16.74
CA ASP A 81 15.31 -6.18 16.82
C ASP A 81 14.17 -7.01 16.24
N LEU A 82 14.43 -7.73 15.14
CA LEU A 82 13.44 -8.66 14.57
C LEU A 82 13.02 -9.74 15.56
N LYS A 83 13.95 -10.28 16.36
CA LYS A 83 13.60 -11.27 17.40
C LYS A 83 12.73 -10.68 18.51
N ARG A 84 12.95 -9.42 18.85
CA ARG A 84 12.19 -8.72 19.91
C ARG A 84 10.81 -8.28 19.43
N THR A 85 10.72 -7.72 18.23
CA THR A 85 9.52 -7.05 17.70
C THR A 85 8.74 -7.92 16.71
N GLY A 86 9.37 -8.91 16.10
CA GLY A 86 8.76 -9.77 15.07
C GLY A 86 7.62 -10.64 15.61
N GLY A 87 7.74 -11.18 16.82
CA GLY A 87 6.66 -11.96 17.44
C GLY A 87 5.37 -11.15 17.64
N PRO A 88 5.43 -9.99 18.33
CA PRO A 88 4.30 -9.06 18.42
C PRO A 88 3.75 -8.64 17.05
N LEU A 89 4.61 -8.32 16.09
CA LEU A 89 4.19 -7.94 14.74
C LEU A 89 3.43 -9.08 14.02
N LEU A 90 3.93 -10.32 14.12
CA LEU A 90 3.26 -11.49 13.56
C LEU A 90 1.92 -11.77 14.24
N ALA A 91 1.82 -11.56 15.55
CA ALA A 91 0.55 -11.69 16.27
C ALA A 91 -0.46 -10.63 15.81
N ALA A 92 -0.02 -9.37 15.66
CA ALA A 92 -0.87 -8.30 15.13
C ALA A 92 -1.33 -8.60 13.69
N PHE A 93 -0.42 -9.10 12.84
CA PHE A 93 -0.74 -9.54 11.49
C PHE A 93 -1.74 -10.71 11.48
N ALA A 94 -1.56 -11.71 12.34
CA ALA A 94 -2.50 -12.83 12.45
C ALA A 94 -3.90 -12.38 12.87
N ILE A 95 -3.99 -11.45 13.83
CA ILE A 95 -5.27 -10.84 14.24
C ILE A 95 -5.88 -10.08 13.06
N ALA A 96 -5.10 -9.31 12.31
CA ALA A 96 -5.55 -8.62 11.12
C ALA A 96 -6.10 -9.61 10.07
N CYS A 97 -5.39 -10.70 9.79
CA CYS A 97 -5.84 -11.74 8.87
C CYS A 97 -7.16 -12.38 9.32
N VAL A 98 -7.32 -12.70 10.61
CA VAL A 98 -8.58 -13.21 11.14
C VAL A 98 -9.70 -12.18 10.98
N GLY A 99 -9.42 -10.91 11.28
CA GLY A 99 -10.36 -9.80 11.07
C GLY A 99 -10.78 -9.67 9.60
N THR A 100 -9.83 -9.78 8.67
CA THR A 100 -10.10 -9.78 7.22
C THR A 100 -11.00 -10.94 6.83
N VAL A 101 -10.70 -12.17 7.26
CA VAL A 101 -11.53 -13.35 6.97
C VAL A 101 -12.95 -13.15 7.50
N ILE A 102 -13.10 -12.73 8.75
CA ILE A 102 -14.41 -12.46 9.34
C ILE A 102 -15.14 -11.36 8.56
N GLY A 103 -14.45 -10.27 8.21
CA GLY A 103 -15.02 -9.16 7.46
C GLY A 103 -15.52 -9.58 6.07
N VAL A 104 -14.70 -10.32 5.33
CA VAL A 104 -15.05 -10.81 3.99
C VAL A 104 -16.18 -11.82 4.04
N LEU A 105 -16.18 -12.76 5.01
CA LEU A 105 -17.29 -13.71 5.17
C LEU A 105 -18.59 -13.00 5.57
N THR A 106 -18.51 -12.03 6.50
CA THR A 106 -19.67 -11.25 6.92
C THR A 106 -20.24 -10.44 5.77
N ALA A 107 -19.38 -9.77 5.00
CA ALA A 107 -19.76 -9.07 3.79
C ALA A 107 -20.41 -10.05 2.80
N GLY A 108 -19.76 -11.17 2.52
CA GLY A 108 -20.27 -12.23 1.63
C GLY A 108 -21.70 -12.64 1.98
N VAL A 109 -21.98 -12.94 3.25
CA VAL A 109 -23.34 -13.30 3.71
C VAL A 109 -24.33 -12.14 3.57
N LEU A 110 -23.92 -10.91 3.85
CA LEU A 110 -24.79 -9.73 3.75
C LEU A 110 -25.20 -9.43 2.30
N VAL A 111 -24.27 -9.57 1.34
CA VAL A 111 -24.52 -9.29 -0.08
C VAL A 111 -24.87 -10.51 -0.92
N ASP A 112 -24.85 -11.72 -0.32
CA ASP A 112 -25.11 -12.99 -1.00
C ASP A 112 -26.39 -12.97 -1.84
N SER A 113 -27.50 -12.48 -1.25
CA SER A 113 -28.79 -12.40 -1.95
C SER A 113 -28.79 -11.50 -3.21
N GLN A 114 -27.88 -10.53 -3.28
CA GLN A 114 -27.71 -9.65 -4.44
C GLN A 114 -26.72 -10.22 -5.44
N LEU A 115 -25.61 -10.79 -4.96
CA LEU A 115 -24.59 -11.41 -5.81
C LEU A 115 -25.08 -12.72 -6.44
N ALA A 116 -25.85 -13.53 -5.74
CA ALA A 116 -26.41 -14.78 -6.25
C ALA A 116 -27.30 -14.56 -7.48
N ARG A 117 -27.91 -13.37 -7.63
CA ARG A 117 -28.67 -13.01 -8.85
C ARG A 117 -27.79 -12.78 -10.08
N VAL A 118 -26.51 -12.52 -9.88
CA VAL A 118 -25.55 -12.17 -10.93
C VAL A 118 -24.53 -13.30 -11.16
N LEU A 119 -24.06 -13.94 -10.09
CA LEU A 119 -23.03 -14.98 -10.10
C LEU A 119 -23.55 -16.40 -9.83
N GLY A 120 -24.83 -16.56 -9.45
CA GLY A 120 -25.38 -17.85 -9.06
C GLY A 120 -24.73 -18.42 -7.80
N ASP A 121 -24.69 -19.75 -7.72
CA ASP A 121 -24.26 -20.51 -6.53
C ASP A 121 -22.74 -20.39 -6.22
N GLU A 122 -21.95 -19.85 -7.15
CA GLU A 122 -20.49 -19.70 -7.04
C GLU A 122 -20.06 -18.36 -6.40
N THR A 123 -21.01 -17.62 -5.84
CA THR A 123 -20.82 -16.30 -5.19
C THR A 123 -19.73 -16.33 -4.11
N TRP A 124 -19.61 -17.44 -3.38
CA TRP A 124 -18.61 -17.62 -2.33
C TRP A 124 -17.17 -17.53 -2.83
N LYS A 125 -16.90 -17.81 -4.11
CA LYS A 125 -15.54 -17.77 -4.68
C LYS A 125 -14.94 -16.36 -4.65
N LEU A 126 -15.77 -15.31 -4.69
CA LEU A 126 -15.29 -13.93 -4.58
C LEU A 126 -14.70 -13.61 -3.20
N ALA A 127 -15.06 -14.36 -2.15
CA ALA A 127 -14.45 -14.19 -0.84
C ALA A 127 -12.93 -14.47 -0.86
N GLY A 128 -12.47 -15.37 -1.74
CA GLY A 128 -11.05 -15.69 -1.88
C GLY A 128 -10.22 -14.47 -2.30
N PRO A 129 -10.41 -13.93 -3.52
CA PRO A 129 -9.64 -12.79 -4.02
C PRO A 129 -9.61 -11.60 -3.07
N PHE A 130 -10.75 -11.22 -2.47
CA PHE A 130 -10.80 -10.13 -1.49
C PHE A 130 -10.11 -10.47 -0.16
N THR A 131 -10.13 -11.73 0.29
CA THR A 131 -9.30 -12.12 1.44
C THR A 131 -7.81 -12.01 1.08
N GLY A 132 -7.44 -12.40 -0.14
CA GLY A 132 -6.07 -12.30 -0.64
C GLY A 132 -5.55 -10.86 -0.70
N THR A 133 -6.33 -9.95 -1.30
CA THR A 133 -5.91 -8.54 -1.43
C THR A 133 -5.63 -7.88 -0.09
N TYR A 134 -6.47 -8.13 0.92
CA TYR A 134 -6.31 -7.53 2.25
C TYR A 134 -5.38 -8.30 3.20
N THR A 135 -4.76 -9.39 2.74
CA THR A 135 -3.71 -10.11 3.50
C THR A 135 -2.34 -10.10 2.82
N GLY A 136 -2.27 -9.78 1.52
CA GLY A 136 -1.00 -9.67 0.79
C GLY A 136 -1.07 -8.96 -0.56
N GLY A 137 -2.10 -8.14 -0.80
CA GLY A 137 -2.21 -7.26 -1.96
C GLY A 137 -2.68 -7.94 -3.26
N SER A 138 -2.59 -7.19 -4.36
CA SER A 138 -3.16 -7.58 -5.66
C SER A 138 -2.57 -8.89 -6.22
N LEU A 139 -1.33 -9.24 -5.88
CA LEU A 139 -0.75 -10.53 -6.29
C LEU A 139 -1.49 -11.71 -5.65
N ASN A 140 -1.86 -11.61 -4.36
CA ASN A 140 -2.65 -12.63 -3.68
C ASN A 140 -4.10 -12.67 -4.20
N PHE A 141 -4.66 -11.52 -4.58
CA PHE A 141 -5.95 -11.46 -5.27
C PHE A 141 -5.92 -12.27 -6.57
N PHE A 142 -4.92 -12.03 -7.43
CA PHE A 142 -4.78 -12.74 -8.71
C PHE A 142 -4.52 -14.24 -8.52
N ALA A 143 -3.68 -14.60 -7.55
CA ALA A 143 -3.39 -16.00 -7.24
C ALA A 143 -4.64 -16.76 -6.75
N LEU A 144 -5.46 -16.15 -5.88
CA LEU A 144 -6.70 -16.78 -5.43
C LEU A 144 -7.78 -16.78 -6.50
N TRP A 145 -7.80 -15.78 -7.38
CA TRP A 145 -8.71 -15.76 -8.52
C TRP A 145 -8.46 -16.94 -9.46
N ASP A 146 -7.19 -17.16 -9.81
CA ASP A 146 -6.76 -18.27 -10.66
C ASP A 146 -6.95 -19.62 -9.93
N GLY A 147 -6.53 -19.71 -8.66
CA GLY A 147 -6.64 -20.93 -7.86
C GLY A 147 -8.07 -21.37 -7.53
N LEU A 148 -9.05 -20.46 -7.58
CA LEU A 148 -10.48 -20.78 -7.45
C LEU A 148 -11.18 -20.98 -8.79
N GLU A 149 -10.44 -20.89 -9.90
CA GLU A 149 -10.91 -21.11 -11.26
C GLU A 149 -12.17 -20.28 -11.59
N ILE A 150 -12.21 -19.01 -11.17
CA ILE A 150 -13.40 -18.16 -11.35
C ILE A 150 -13.64 -17.88 -12.84
N GLY A 151 -12.57 -17.74 -13.64
CA GLY A 151 -12.63 -17.83 -15.11
C GLY A 151 -13.45 -16.77 -15.85
N ASN A 152 -13.93 -15.71 -15.18
CA ASN A 152 -14.79 -14.67 -15.76
C ASN A 152 -14.04 -13.31 -15.88
N PRO A 153 -13.61 -12.91 -17.08
CA PRO A 153 -12.84 -11.67 -17.28
C PRO A 153 -13.59 -10.39 -16.90
N ASP A 154 -14.89 -10.33 -17.16
CA ASP A 154 -15.70 -9.14 -16.86
C ASP A 154 -15.87 -8.96 -15.35
N LEU A 155 -16.11 -10.07 -14.65
CA LEU A 155 -16.17 -10.09 -13.20
C LEU A 155 -14.81 -9.77 -12.57
N PHE A 156 -13.71 -10.28 -13.15
CA PHE A 156 -12.36 -9.95 -12.71
C PHE A 156 -12.10 -8.44 -12.81
N ALA A 157 -12.41 -7.85 -13.96
CA ALA A 157 -12.25 -6.41 -14.18
C ALA A 157 -13.11 -5.60 -13.20
N ALA A 158 -14.36 -6.00 -12.98
CA ALA A 158 -15.24 -5.34 -12.03
C ALA A 158 -14.74 -5.47 -10.57
N ALA A 159 -14.37 -6.68 -10.14
CA ALA A 159 -13.87 -6.92 -8.78
C ALA A 159 -12.55 -6.18 -8.51
N ASN A 160 -11.63 -6.19 -9.46
CA ASN A 160 -10.38 -5.43 -9.38
C ASN A 160 -10.64 -3.92 -9.35
N ALA A 161 -11.58 -3.41 -10.15
CA ALA A 161 -11.96 -2.00 -10.10
C ALA A 161 -12.55 -1.60 -8.72
N VAL A 162 -13.42 -2.45 -8.16
CA VAL A 162 -13.98 -2.23 -6.81
C VAL A 162 -12.89 -2.25 -5.74
N ASP A 163 -11.92 -3.16 -5.82
CA ASP A 163 -10.79 -3.21 -4.86
C ASP A 163 -9.99 -1.90 -4.88
N ASN A 164 -9.64 -1.41 -6.07
CA ASN A 164 -8.90 -0.16 -6.23
C ASN A 164 -9.69 1.06 -5.71
N LEU A 165 -11.01 1.11 -5.93
CA LEU A 165 -11.86 2.17 -5.41
C LEU A 165 -12.03 2.10 -3.89
N THR A 166 -11.94 0.91 -3.31
CA THR A 166 -12.07 0.67 -1.86
C THR A 166 -10.87 1.21 -1.07
N LEU A 167 -9.72 1.41 -1.71
CA LEU A 167 -8.54 1.98 -1.05
C LEU A 167 -8.83 3.33 -0.40
N PHE A 168 -9.58 4.22 -1.06
CA PHE A 168 -9.88 5.56 -0.52
C PHE A 168 -10.63 5.53 0.82
N PRO A 169 -11.81 4.86 0.93
CA PRO A 169 -12.48 4.74 2.22
C PRO A 169 -11.67 3.92 3.23
N LEU A 170 -10.93 2.90 2.78
CA LEU A 170 -10.09 2.09 3.67
C LEU A 170 -8.95 2.90 4.30
N PHE A 171 -8.26 3.74 3.53
CA PHE A 171 -7.25 4.66 4.06
C PHE A 171 -7.84 5.65 5.06
N ALA A 172 -9.03 6.19 4.79
CA ALA A 172 -9.72 7.06 5.74
C ALA A 172 -9.99 6.32 7.06
N VAL A 173 -10.45 5.07 6.98
CA VAL A 173 -10.66 4.21 8.16
C VAL A 173 -9.35 3.99 8.92
N TRP A 174 -8.25 3.64 8.23
CA TRP A 174 -6.94 3.42 8.86
C TRP A 174 -6.35 4.65 9.52
N VAL A 175 -6.62 5.85 9.01
CA VAL A 175 -6.13 7.09 9.63
C VAL A 175 -7.02 7.50 10.82
N LEU A 176 -8.34 7.39 10.68
CA LEU A 176 -9.29 7.90 11.67
C LEU A 176 -9.47 6.96 12.87
N ILE A 177 -9.54 5.66 12.64
CA ILE A 177 -9.87 4.67 13.68
C ILE A 177 -8.78 4.60 14.77
N PRO A 178 -7.47 4.50 14.48
CA PRO A 178 -6.45 4.46 15.51
C PRO A 178 -6.42 5.73 16.36
N GLY A 179 -6.58 6.90 15.73
CA GLY A 179 -6.66 8.17 16.46
C GLY A 179 -7.89 8.27 17.38
N TRP A 180 -9.00 7.65 16.99
CA TRP A 180 -10.20 7.57 17.83
C TRP A 180 -10.07 6.52 18.95
N LEU A 181 -9.60 5.31 18.63
CA LEU A 181 -9.37 4.22 19.59
C LEU A 181 -8.31 4.60 20.63
N GLY A 182 -7.26 5.34 20.24
CA GLY A 182 -6.21 5.81 21.15
C GLY A 182 -6.73 6.71 22.28
N LYS A 183 -7.92 7.28 22.15
CA LYS A 183 -8.60 8.02 23.25
C LYS A 183 -9.10 7.09 24.37
N TYR A 184 -9.41 5.85 24.04
CA TYR A 184 -9.99 4.87 24.96
C TYR A 184 -9.00 3.77 25.37
N PHE A 185 -8.03 3.48 24.50
CA PHE A 185 -7.00 2.46 24.69
C PHE A 185 -5.61 3.07 24.46
N PRO A 186 -5.02 3.72 25.49
CA PRO A 186 -3.64 4.20 25.38
C PRO A 186 -2.70 3.02 25.09
N ALA A 187 -1.79 3.19 24.13
CA ALA A 187 -0.85 2.16 23.73
C ALA A 187 0.00 1.74 24.96
N GLY A 188 -0.03 0.45 25.31
CA GLY A 188 0.78 -0.07 26.41
C GLY A 188 2.27 -0.09 26.07
N GLU A 189 3.13 0.09 27.07
CA GLU A 189 4.61 0.14 26.94
C GLU A 189 5.23 -1.02 26.13
N ARG A 190 4.55 -2.16 26.05
CA ARG A 190 4.99 -3.34 25.29
C ARG A 190 5.00 -3.15 23.78
N TRP A 191 4.21 -2.21 23.27
CA TRP A 191 4.08 -1.88 21.85
C TRP A 191 4.57 -0.45 21.68
N GLY A 192 5.90 -0.27 21.80
CA GLY A 192 6.57 1.03 21.82
C GLY A 192 5.94 2.01 20.83
N THR A 193 5.54 3.16 21.35
CA THR A 193 5.07 4.28 20.56
C THR A 193 6.14 4.64 19.53
N ILE A 194 5.73 4.87 18.29
CA ILE A 194 6.57 5.40 17.20
C ILE A 194 7.25 6.73 17.61
N GLY A 195 6.77 7.38 18.68
CA GLY A 195 7.41 8.56 19.29
C GLY A 195 8.69 8.31 20.10
N ALA A 196 9.01 7.06 20.48
CA ALA A 196 10.27 6.77 21.19
C ALA A 196 11.50 6.74 20.24
N ILE A 197 11.28 6.82 18.93
CA ILE A 197 12.34 6.86 17.91
C ILE A 197 12.78 8.31 17.63
N ASP A 198 11.94 9.31 17.92
CA ASP A 198 12.26 10.73 17.78
C ASP A 198 13.15 11.26 18.92
N GLU A 199 13.18 10.59 20.08
CA GLU A 199 14.01 11.02 21.22
C GLU A 199 15.49 10.61 21.13
N ILE A 200 15.91 9.93 20.05
CA ILE A 200 17.33 9.55 19.82
C ILE A 200 17.99 10.40 18.72
N GLY A 201 17.33 11.47 18.25
CA GLY A 201 17.90 12.45 17.33
C GLY A 201 18.55 13.62 18.06
N GLU A 202 19.85 13.83 17.84
CA GLU A 202 20.60 15.02 18.27
C GLU A 202 19.89 16.35 17.93
N PRO A 203 20.16 17.44 18.69
CA PRO A 203 19.50 18.73 18.49
C PRO A 203 19.70 19.26 17.06
N GLU A 204 18.61 19.73 16.44
CA GLU A 204 18.56 20.32 15.10
C GLU A 204 19.64 21.41 14.90
N ALA A 205 20.72 21.05 14.23
CA ALA A 205 21.61 21.99 13.56
C ALA A 205 21.06 22.27 12.14
N PRO A 206 21.25 23.49 11.59
CA PRO A 206 20.68 23.85 10.30
C PRO A 206 21.25 22.94 9.20
N THR A 207 20.36 22.23 8.51
CA THR A 207 20.69 21.16 7.56
C THR A 207 21.32 21.74 6.29
N GLU A 208 22.64 21.63 6.16
CA GLU A 208 23.29 21.67 4.84
C GLU A 208 22.98 20.34 4.13
N PHE A 209 22.46 20.44 2.90
CA PHE A 209 22.07 19.29 2.08
C PHE A 209 23.29 18.42 1.76
N ARG A 210 23.34 17.20 2.30
CA ARG A 210 24.43 16.24 2.07
C ARG A 210 23.99 15.20 1.06
N MET A 211 24.93 14.65 0.28
CA MET A 211 24.64 13.56 -0.67
C MET A 211 24.00 12.33 0.00
N LEU A 212 24.18 12.14 1.32
CA LEU A 212 23.56 11.08 2.08
C LEU A 212 22.05 11.25 2.27
N ASP A 213 21.53 12.48 2.19
CA ASP A 213 20.09 12.75 2.31
C ASP A 213 19.32 12.20 1.09
N VAL A 214 19.99 12.09 -0.06
CA VAL A 214 19.44 11.47 -1.28
C VAL A 214 19.22 9.96 -1.09
N VAL A 215 20.04 9.30 -0.25
CA VAL A 215 19.88 7.87 0.07
C VAL A 215 18.76 7.66 1.10
N ALA A 216 18.58 8.60 2.03
CA ALA A 216 17.47 8.57 2.98
C ALA A 216 16.10 8.78 2.29
N LEU A 217 16.05 9.57 1.21
CA LEU A 217 14.87 9.82 0.38
C LEU A 217 14.46 8.64 -0.52
N SER A 218 15.22 7.53 -0.51
CA SER A 218 14.84 6.29 -1.20
C SER A 218 13.80 5.46 -0.44
N PHE A 219 13.32 5.94 0.71
CA PHE A 219 12.35 5.26 1.57
C PHE A 219 11.17 6.17 1.92
#